data_AF-A0AAE9MS15-F1
#
_entry.id   AF-A0AAE9MS15-F1
#
_cell.length_a   1.000
_cell.length_b   1.000
_cell.length_c   1.000
_cell.angle_alpha   90.00
_cell.angle_beta   90.00
_cell.angle_gamma   90.00
#
_symmetry.space_group_name_H-M   'P 1'
#
loop_
_entity.id
_entity.type
_entity.pdbx_description
1 polymer ?
#
loop_
_entity_poly.entity_id
_entity_poly.type
_entity_poly.pdbx_seq_one_letter_code
_entity_poly.pdbx_strand_id
1 'polypeptide(L)'
;MKKVAISIFCIIQSLFIFAQNTAEPVSKADVSIRFYDRRVYYPGSGSSEPVFIQISITNNNSETLRFKLADDRSFSIDFGIINSKNRQLQHTAEWMRKRNTNRQIYFREITLEPGETYSFIENLKDYIEINEPGIFLVNSLFFPELKRYSDNSEAHILSNKLSLEIKPAPSAAALGSLPVSPLSGEILQAKPIPPDQVISYLLTARQKSLWEQFFLYMDLEKMISRDPSRNRRFKAESEAGRMEMVEVYKHELSQERVDKDIAVIPVEFKIEHTGYTDTKAEVKVIEWFEYSNFREKKRFTYFLASKDGIWTVYDYIVENLGTE
;
A
#
# COMPACT_ATOMS: atom_id res chain seq x y z
N MET A 1 -69.75 -33.78 -21.93
CA MET A 1 -69.36 -33.25 -20.60
C MET A 1 -68.08 -33.89 -20.04
N LYS A 2 -67.91 -35.22 -20.05
CA LYS A 2 -66.68 -35.89 -19.53
C LYS A 2 -65.36 -35.46 -20.19
N LYS A 3 -65.33 -35.24 -21.52
CA LYS A 3 -64.10 -34.84 -22.24
C LYS A 3 -63.62 -33.42 -21.88
N VAL A 4 -64.55 -32.50 -21.61
CA VAL A 4 -64.22 -31.11 -21.21
C VAL A 4 -63.66 -31.07 -19.78
N ALA A 5 -64.19 -31.89 -18.88
CA ALA A 5 -63.68 -32.00 -17.51
C ALA A 5 -62.25 -32.57 -17.46
N ILE A 6 -61.92 -33.54 -18.32
CA ILE A 6 -60.57 -34.11 -18.40
C ILE A 6 -59.56 -33.09 -18.95
N SER A 7 -59.93 -32.31 -19.97
CA SER A 7 -59.05 -31.27 -20.51
C SER A 7 -58.77 -30.15 -19.50
N ILE A 8 -59.77 -29.74 -18.70
CA ILE A 8 -59.58 -28.74 -17.64
C ILE A 8 -58.67 -29.30 -16.53
N PHE A 9 -58.83 -30.58 -16.16
CA PHE A 9 -57.97 -31.22 -15.16
C PHE A 9 -56.50 -31.32 -15.62
N CYS A 10 -56.25 -31.63 -16.89
CA CYS A 10 -54.88 -31.64 -17.44
C CYS A 10 -54.24 -30.24 -17.52
N ILE A 11 -55.02 -29.19 -17.77
CA ILE A 11 -54.51 -27.80 -17.80
C ILE A 11 -54.20 -27.31 -16.37
N ILE A 12 -55.01 -27.71 -15.38
CA ILE A 12 -54.73 -27.40 -13.97
C ILE A 12 -53.50 -28.17 -13.48
N GLN A 13 -53.32 -29.44 -13.88
CA GLN A 13 -52.10 -30.19 -13.56
C GLN A 13 -50.85 -29.65 -14.25
N SER A 14 -50.93 -29.17 -15.49
CA SER A 14 -49.78 -28.51 -16.13
C SER A 14 -49.45 -27.17 -15.48
N LEU A 15 -50.44 -26.42 -14.98
CA LEU A 15 -50.22 -25.21 -14.18
C LEU A 15 -49.56 -25.52 -12.82
N PHE A 16 -49.87 -26.64 -12.18
CA PHE A 16 -49.19 -27.08 -10.95
C PHE A 16 -47.74 -27.54 -11.19
N ILE A 17 -47.45 -28.16 -12.33
CA ILE A 17 -46.08 -28.59 -12.69
C ILE A 17 -45.19 -27.38 -13.05
N PHE A 18 -45.75 -26.31 -13.63
CA PHE A 18 -45.01 -25.06 -13.87
C PHE A 18 -44.89 -24.15 -12.65
N ALA A 19 -45.70 -24.35 -11.60
CA ALA A 19 -45.63 -23.58 -10.36
C ALA A 19 -44.59 -24.11 -9.35
N GLN A 20 -44.03 -25.30 -9.57
CA GLN A 20 -42.98 -25.87 -8.70
C GLN A 20 -41.56 -25.43 -9.06
N ASN A 21 -41.37 -24.67 -10.14
CA ASN A 21 -40.09 -24.05 -10.49
C ASN A 21 -40.03 -22.57 -10.09
N THR A 22 -40.71 -22.18 -9.01
CA THR A 22 -40.34 -20.94 -8.32
C THR A 22 -39.05 -21.20 -7.57
N ALA A 23 -37.95 -20.65 -8.10
CA ALA A 23 -36.65 -20.61 -7.44
C ALA A 23 -36.85 -20.35 -5.95
N GLU A 24 -36.39 -21.28 -5.11
CA GLU A 24 -36.46 -21.15 -3.67
C GLU A 24 -35.87 -19.80 -3.25
N PRO A 25 -36.47 -19.13 -2.25
CA PRO A 25 -35.95 -17.86 -1.77
C PRO A 25 -34.50 -18.07 -1.34
N VAL A 26 -33.64 -17.26 -1.96
CA VAL A 26 -32.21 -17.09 -1.69
C VAL A 26 -31.93 -17.34 -0.21
N SER A 27 -31.30 -18.49 0.05
CA SER A 27 -30.68 -18.98 1.28
C SER A 27 -30.76 -18.05 2.50
N LYS A 28 -31.41 -18.52 3.56
CA LYS A 28 -31.43 -17.93 4.91
C LYS A 28 -30.07 -18.07 5.64
N ALA A 29 -28.95 -18.02 4.92
CA ALA A 29 -27.64 -18.02 5.54
C ALA A 29 -27.39 -16.66 6.20
N ASP A 30 -26.83 -16.65 7.40
CA ASP A 30 -26.38 -15.42 8.03
C ASP A 30 -24.91 -15.16 7.64
N VAL A 31 -24.63 -14.00 7.08
CA VAL A 31 -23.29 -13.63 6.62
C VAL A 31 -22.78 -12.50 7.49
N SER A 32 -21.61 -12.69 8.09
CA SER A 32 -20.95 -11.67 8.89
C SER A 32 -19.51 -11.44 8.44
N ILE A 33 -19.08 -10.18 8.56
CA ILE A 33 -17.71 -9.76 8.29
C ILE A 33 -17.10 -9.08 9.52
N ARG A 34 -15.82 -9.34 9.72
CA ARG A 34 -14.98 -8.67 10.72
C ARG A 34 -13.56 -8.50 10.19
N PHE A 35 -12.82 -7.53 10.71
CA PHE A 35 -11.39 -7.44 10.45
C PHE A 35 -10.70 -8.69 11.00
N TYR A 36 -9.88 -9.35 10.17
CA TYR A 36 -9.10 -10.49 10.61
C TYR A 36 -7.97 -10.03 11.55
N ASP A 37 -7.26 -8.99 11.14
CA ASP A 37 -6.23 -8.32 11.93
C ASP A 37 -6.40 -6.79 11.84
N ARG A 38 -6.92 -6.19 12.91
CA ARG A 38 -7.15 -4.74 12.94
C ARG A 38 -5.82 -4.01 13.07
N ARG A 39 -5.42 -3.33 12.00
CA ARG A 39 -4.23 -2.48 11.95
C ARG A 39 -4.62 -1.07 11.50
N VAL A 40 -3.66 -0.15 11.54
CA VAL A 40 -3.81 1.14 10.88
C VAL A 40 -3.68 0.90 9.37
N TYR A 41 -4.64 1.35 8.59
CA TYR A 41 -4.68 1.15 7.15
C TYR A 41 -4.43 2.46 6.40
N TYR A 42 -3.73 2.38 5.27
CA TYR A 42 -3.40 3.51 4.40
C TYR A 42 -3.92 3.29 2.97
N PRO A 43 -4.02 4.33 2.12
CA PRO A 43 -4.33 4.17 0.71
C PRO A 43 -3.24 3.36 0.00
N GLY A 44 -3.60 2.63 -1.06
CA GLY A 44 -2.66 1.81 -1.84
C GLY A 44 -3.24 0.48 -2.28
N SER A 45 -2.43 -0.36 -2.92
CA SER A 45 -2.84 -1.65 -3.49
C SER A 45 -2.86 -2.79 -2.47
N GLY A 46 -3.53 -3.90 -2.81
CA GLY A 46 -3.67 -5.07 -1.95
C GLY A 46 -2.36 -5.77 -1.61
N SER A 47 -1.35 -5.70 -2.48
CA SER A 47 -0.05 -6.34 -2.27
C SER A 47 0.87 -5.60 -1.30
N SER A 48 0.75 -4.27 -1.20
CA SER A 48 1.58 -3.45 -0.31
C SER A 48 0.93 -3.20 1.05
N GLU A 49 -0.39 -3.00 1.08
CA GLU A 49 -1.12 -2.55 2.27
C GLU A 49 -2.44 -3.33 2.44
N PRO A 50 -2.41 -4.66 2.68
CA PRO A 50 -3.60 -5.50 2.68
C PRO A 50 -4.59 -5.13 3.79
N VAL A 51 -5.88 -5.28 3.50
CA VAL A 51 -6.97 -5.14 4.46
C VAL A 51 -7.70 -6.47 4.54
N PHE A 52 -7.28 -7.32 5.48
CA PHE A 52 -7.86 -8.65 5.62
C PHE A 52 -9.21 -8.61 6.33
N ILE A 53 -10.23 -9.12 5.65
CA ILE A 53 -11.57 -9.31 6.16
C ILE A 53 -11.80 -10.81 6.31
N GLN A 54 -12.26 -11.21 7.49
CA GLN A 54 -12.80 -12.55 7.68
C GLN A 54 -14.30 -12.52 7.40
N ILE A 55 -14.72 -13.35 6.44
CA ILE A 55 -16.11 -13.61 6.11
C ILE A 55 -16.53 -14.88 6.84
N SER A 56 -17.70 -14.87 7.48
CA SER A 56 -18.30 -16.03 8.13
C SER A 56 -19.72 -16.24 7.64
N ILE A 57 -20.02 -17.46 7.23
CA ILE A 57 -21.33 -17.90 6.76
C ILE A 57 -21.87 -18.89 7.78
N THR A 58 -22.97 -18.56 8.43
CA THR A 58 -23.55 -19.34 9.52
C THR A 58 -24.92 -19.88 9.11
N ASN A 59 -25.15 -21.17 9.35
CA ASN A 59 -26.47 -21.75 9.21
C ASN A 59 -27.26 -21.64 10.51
N ASN A 60 -28.08 -20.59 10.64
CA ASN A 60 -28.97 -20.40 11.78
C ASN A 60 -30.32 -21.12 11.63
N ASN A 61 -30.53 -21.89 10.57
CA ASN A 61 -31.80 -22.57 10.29
C ASN A 61 -31.79 -24.01 10.82
N SER A 62 -32.97 -24.62 10.85
CA SER A 62 -33.17 -26.04 11.20
C SER A 62 -32.87 -27.02 10.06
N GLU A 63 -32.66 -26.52 8.84
CA GLU A 63 -32.39 -27.32 7.64
C GLU A 63 -30.93 -27.18 7.22
N THR A 64 -30.39 -28.21 6.57
CA THR A 64 -29.02 -28.21 6.03
C THR A 64 -28.88 -27.15 4.93
N LEU A 65 -27.90 -26.26 5.08
CA LEU A 65 -27.57 -25.22 4.11
C LEU A 65 -26.52 -25.73 3.13
N ARG A 66 -26.76 -25.53 1.83
CA ARG A 66 -25.80 -25.85 0.76
C ARG A 66 -25.50 -24.61 -0.05
N PHE A 67 -24.22 -24.43 -0.41
CA PHE A 67 -23.80 -23.34 -1.30
C PHE A 67 -22.53 -23.71 -2.07
N LYS A 68 -22.31 -23.01 -3.18
CA LYS A 68 -21.11 -23.14 -4.02
C LYS A 68 -20.08 -22.10 -3.61
N LEU A 69 -18.86 -22.58 -3.36
CA LEU A 69 -17.70 -21.73 -3.10
C LEU A 69 -16.69 -21.93 -4.23
N ALA A 70 -16.49 -20.89 -5.03
CA ALA A 70 -15.50 -20.89 -6.10
C ALA A 70 -14.07 -20.90 -5.53
N ASP A 71 -13.16 -21.56 -6.24
CA ASP A 71 -11.73 -21.52 -5.93
C ASP A 71 -11.19 -20.08 -5.99
N ASP A 72 -11.67 -19.34 -7.00
CA ASP A 72 -11.54 -17.90 -7.08
C ASP A 72 -12.76 -17.24 -6.43
N ARG A 73 -12.57 -16.77 -5.20
CA ARG A 73 -13.65 -16.25 -4.36
C ARG A 73 -14.29 -14.97 -4.89
N SER A 74 -13.72 -14.31 -5.90
CA SER A 74 -14.39 -13.21 -6.62
C SER A 74 -15.67 -13.62 -7.35
N PHE A 75 -15.88 -14.92 -7.55
CA PHE A 75 -17.14 -15.49 -8.05
C PHE A 75 -18.10 -15.93 -6.94
N SER A 76 -17.73 -15.83 -5.67
CA SER A 76 -18.63 -16.17 -4.54
C SER A 76 -18.89 -14.98 -3.62
N ILE A 77 -17.97 -14.01 -3.60
CA ILE A 77 -18.00 -12.83 -2.75
C ILE A 77 -17.72 -11.59 -3.59
N ASP A 78 -18.41 -10.52 -3.24
CA ASP A 78 -18.04 -9.17 -3.63
C ASP A 78 -18.10 -8.22 -2.42
N PHE A 79 -17.58 -7.02 -2.56
CA PHE A 79 -17.63 -5.98 -1.54
C PHE A 79 -18.32 -4.72 -2.07
N GLY A 80 -19.26 -4.22 -1.27
CA GLY A 80 -19.78 -2.87 -1.39
C GLY A 80 -18.99 -1.97 -0.46
N ILE A 81 -18.43 -0.89 -0.98
CA ILE A 81 -17.82 0.15 -0.14
C ILE A 81 -18.36 1.51 -0.54
N ILE A 82 -18.86 2.24 0.45
CA ILE A 82 -19.25 3.63 0.32
C ILE A 82 -18.37 4.51 1.19
N ASN A 83 -18.02 5.68 0.67
CA ASN A 83 -17.31 6.70 1.45
C ASN A 83 -18.29 7.56 2.28
N SER A 84 -17.74 8.46 3.09
CA SER A 84 -18.53 9.43 3.89
C SER A 84 -19.43 10.35 3.06
N LYS A 85 -19.17 10.50 1.76
CA LYS A 85 -19.98 11.25 0.79
C LYS A 85 -21.03 10.37 0.08
N ASN A 86 -21.23 9.14 0.57
CA ASN A 86 -22.14 8.13 0.00
C ASN A 86 -21.84 7.79 -1.47
N ARG A 87 -20.58 7.92 -1.91
CA ARG A 87 -20.13 7.48 -3.22
C ARG A 87 -19.59 6.07 -3.12
N GLN A 88 -20.01 5.21 -4.05
CA GLN A 88 -19.50 3.86 -4.18
C GLN A 88 -18.11 3.87 -4.80
N LEU A 89 -17.19 3.13 -4.19
CA LEU A 89 -15.84 2.93 -4.72
C LEU A 89 -15.86 1.95 -5.90
N GLN A 90 -14.87 2.10 -6.78
CA GLN A 90 -14.73 1.28 -7.98
C GLN A 90 -13.92 0.02 -7.70
N HIS A 91 -14.22 -1.04 -8.46
CA HIS A 91 -13.41 -2.26 -8.43
C HIS A 91 -12.02 -2.05 -9.03
N THR A 92 -11.05 -2.85 -8.59
CA THR A 92 -9.69 -2.82 -9.15
C THR A 92 -9.69 -3.29 -10.61
N ALA A 93 -8.71 -2.80 -11.39
CA ALA A 93 -8.54 -3.23 -12.79
C ALA A 93 -8.24 -4.75 -12.90
N GLU A 94 -7.56 -5.32 -11.91
CA GLU A 94 -7.28 -6.76 -11.86
C GLU A 94 -8.55 -7.57 -11.63
N TRP A 95 -9.39 -7.15 -10.68
CA TRP A 95 -10.69 -7.76 -10.44
C TRP A 95 -11.56 -7.69 -11.69
N MET A 96 -11.66 -6.51 -12.32
CA MET A 96 -12.46 -6.33 -13.54
C MET A 96 -11.98 -7.24 -14.68
N ARG A 97 -10.66 -7.36 -14.88
CA ARG A 97 -10.07 -8.27 -15.88
C ARG A 97 -10.40 -9.72 -15.58
N LYS A 98 -10.30 -10.13 -14.30
CA LYS A 98 -10.62 -11.48 -13.84
C LYS A 98 -12.07 -11.84 -14.13
N ARG A 99 -13.00 -10.92 -13.83
CA ARG A 99 -14.45 -11.09 -14.02
C ARG A 99 -14.90 -11.03 -15.48
N ASN A 100 -14.19 -10.27 -16.32
CA ASN A 100 -14.51 -10.14 -17.75
C ASN A 100 -13.93 -11.27 -18.62
N THR A 101 -13.10 -12.15 -18.07
CA THR A 101 -12.52 -13.26 -18.84
C THR A 101 -13.47 -14.46 -18.84
N ASN A 102 -13.88 -14.91 -20.02
CA ASN A 102 -14.75 -16.09 -20.16
C ASN A 102 -13.96 -17.39 -19.88
N ARG A 103 -13.96 -17.84 -18.62
CA ARG A 103 -13.28 -19.05 -18.14
C ARG A 103 -14.26 -19.93 -17.36
N GLN A 104 -14.01 -21.24 -17.36
CA GLN A 104 -14.73 -22.17 -16.51
C GLN A 104 -14.49 -21.81 -15.03
N ILE A 105 -15.58 -21.66 -14.27
CA ILE A 105 -15.51 -21.39 -12.83
C ILE A 105 -15.44 -22.74 -12.11
N TYR A 106 -14.31 -23.03 -11.48
CA TYR A 106 -14.17 -24.18 -10.59
C TYR A 106 -14.69 -23.82 -9.20
N PHE A 107 -15.49 -24.71 -8.63
CA PHE A 107 -16.10 -24.52 -7.32
C PHE A 107 -16.25 -25.85 -6.60
N ARG A 108 -16.38 -25.75 -5.28
CA ARG A 108 -16.78 -26.85 -4.40
C ARG A 108 -18.12 -26.54 -3.77
N GLU A 109 -18.88 -27.58 -3.49
CA GLU A 109 -20.12 -27.46 -2.73
C GLU A 109 -19.80 -27.60 -1.24
N ILE A 110 -20.25 -26.64 -0.45
CA ILE A 110 -20.13 -26.63 1.00
C ILE A 110 -21.51 -26.93 1.57
N THR A 111 -21.56 -27.85 2.54
CA THR A 111 -22.76 -28.22 3.28
C THR A 111 -22.54 -27.83 4.74
N LEU A 112 -23.50 -27.10 5.32
CA LEU A 112 -23.50 -26.69 6.73
C LEU A 112 -24.77 -27.19 7.41
N GLU A 113 -24.60 -27.96 8.47
CA GLU A 113 -25.69 -28.38 9.35
C GLU A 113 -26.16 -27.22 10.25
N PRO A 114 -27.34 -27.33 10.87
CA PRO A 114 -27.84 -26.33 11.82
C PRO A 114 -26.81 -25.97 12.90
N GLY A 115 -26.50 -24.68 13.01
CA GLY A 115 -25.52 -24.12 13.95
C GLY A 115 -24.07 -24.11 13.47
N GLU A 116 -23.77 -24.68 12.30
CA GLU A 116 -22.41 -24.67 11.76
C GLU A 116 -22.05 -23.33 11.11
N THR A 117 -20.76 -23.00 11.17
CA THR A 117 -20.20 -21.78 10.58
C THR A 117 -18.99 -22.12 9.71
N TYR A 118 -18.97 -21.59 8.49
CA TYR A 118 -17.81 -21.62 7.62
C TYR A 118 -17.17 -20.24 7.53
N SER A 119 -15.87 -20.13 7.79
CA SER A 119 -15.16 -18.85 7.70
C SER A 119 -13.92 -18.92 6.82
N PHE A 120 -13.63 -17.83 6.13
CA PHE A 120 -12.41 -17.65 5.33
C PHE A 120 -12.01 -16.17 5.31
N ILE A 121 -10.80 -15.90 4.83
CA ILE A 121 -10.19 -14.56 4.85
C ILE A 121 -9.96 -14.12 3.41
N GLU A 122 -10.33 -12.87 3.13
CA GLU A 122 -10.07 -12.19 1.86
C GLU A 122 -9.38 -10.85 2.10
N ASN A 123 -8.59 -10.40 1.11
CA ASN A 123 -8.03 -9.06 1.10
C ASN A 123 -8.99 -8.11 0.36
N LEU A 124 -9.57 -7.15 1.07
CA LEU A 124 -10.54 -6.20 0.50
C LEU A 124 -9.98 -5.43 -0.70
N LYS A 125 -8.69 -5.08 -0.65
CA LYS A 125 -8.02 -4.27 -1.67
C LYS A 125 -7.70 -5.01 -2.96
N ASP A 126 -7.90 -6.32 -3.00
CA ASP A 126 -7.86 -7.08 -4.26
C ASP A 126 -9.14 -6.83 -5.07
N TYR A 127 -10.24 -6.44 -4.40
CA TYR A 127 -11.56 -6.23 -4.99
C TYR A 127 -11.81 -4.77 -5.32
N ILE A 128 -11.53 -3.86 -4.38
CA ILE A 128 -11.91 -2.44 -4.45
C ILE A 128 -10.68 -1.54 -4.39
N GLU A 129 -10.68 -0.49 -5.21
CA GLU A 129 -9.63 0.52 -5.24
C GLU A 129 -9.84 1.57 -4.14
N ILE A 130 -8.85 1.75 -3.27
CA ILE A 130 -8.90 2.66 -2.11
C ILE A 130 -7.68 3.59 -2.18
N ASN A 131 -7.85 4.72 -2.86
CA ASN A 131 -6.78 5.69 -3.13
C ASN A 131 -6.83 6.94 -2.26
N GLU A 132 -7.96 7.17 -1.57
CA GLU A 132 -8.17 8.34 -0.73
C GLU A 132 -8.26 7.95 0.75
N PRO A 133 -7.71 8.76 1.67
CA PRO A 133 -7.94 8.58 3.09
C PRO A 133 -9.36 9.00 3.48
N GLY A 134 -9.87 8.39 4.55
CA GLY A 134 -11.19 8.68 5.07
C GLY A 134 -11.81 7.50 5.80
N ILE A 135 -13.09 7.68 6.16
CA ILE A 135 -13.90 6.63 6.76
C ILE A 135 -14.81 6.05 5.68
N PHE A 136 -14.82 4.73 5.59
CA PHE A 136 -15.58 3.94 4.65
C PHE A 136 -16.50 2.97 5.39
N LEU A 137 -17.66 2.68 4.81
CA LEU A 137 -18.54 1.61 5.25
C LEU A 137 -18.44 0.46 4.26
N VAL A 138 -17.98 -0.69 4.75
CA VAL A 138 -17.76 -1.91 3.98
C VAL A 138 -18.88 -2.89 4.29
N ASN A 139 -19.45 -3.52 3.28
CA ASN A 139 -20.29 -4.70 3.41
C ASN A 139 -19.88 -5.74 2.37
N SER A 140 -20.09 -7.01 2.68
CA SER A 140 -19.88 -8.10 1.74
C SER A 140 -21.21 -8.52 1.11
N LEU A 141 -21.14 -8.96 -0.13
CA LEU A 141 -22.22 -9.58 -0.88
C LEU A 141 -21.80 -11.03 -1.16
N PHE A 142 -22.54 -11.98 -0.60
CA PHE A 142 -22.29 -13.40 -0.79
C PHE A 142 -23.27 -14.00 -1.79
N PHE A 143 -22.76 -14.74 -2.78
CA PHE A 143 -23.52 -15.33 -3.87
C PHE A 143 -23.48 -16.88 -3.74
N PRO A 144 -24.53 -17.50 -3.14
CA PRO A 144 -24.55 -18.94 -2.90
C PRO A 144 -24.48 -19.79 -4.17
N GLU A 145 -24.96 -19.25 -5.30
CA GLU A 145 -25.00 -19.91 -6.61
C GLU A 145 -23.96 -19.40 -7.61
N LEU A 146 -22.92 -18.72 -7.09
CA LEU A 146 -21.86 -18.04 -7.83
C LEU A 146 -22.33 -16.79 -8.59
N LYS A 147 -21.44 -15.81 -8.67
CA LYS A 147 -21.63 -14.53 -9.34
C LYS A 147 -21.12 -14.61 -10.79
N ARG A 148 -21.99 -14.71 -11.78
CA ARG A 148 -21.62 -14.79 -13.21
C ARG A 148 -21.50 -13.43 -13.85
N TYR A 149 -22.37 -12.49 -13.49
CA TYR A 149 -22.36 -11.15 -14.06
C TYR A 149 -21.46 -10.21 -13.25
N SER A 150 -20.86 -9.21 -13.88
CA SER A 150 -20.04 -8.22 -13.17
C SER A 150 -20.89 -7.34 -12.25
N ASP A 151 -22.17 -7.15 -12.58
CA ASP A 151 -23.15 -6.47 -11.74
C ASP A 151 -23.62 -7.33 -10.55
N ASN A 152 -24.31 -6.70 -9.60
CA ASN A 152 -24.86 -7.37 -8.41
C ASN A 152 -26.33 -7.76 -8.61
N SER A 153 -26.74 -8.08 -9.84
CA SER A 153 -28.14 -8.40 -10.16
C SER A 153 -28.57 -9.79 -9.67
N GLU A 154 -27.61 -10.70 -9.53
CA GLU A 154 -27.84 -12.06 -9.06
C GLU A 154 -28.20 -12.10 -7.57
N ALA A 155 -28.93 -13.14 -7.19
CA ALA A 155 -29.30 -13.44 -5.82
C ALA A 155 -28.08 -13.44 -4.88
N HIS A 156 -28.10 -12.59 -3.87
CA HIS A 156 -27.02 -12.47 -2.89
C HIS A 156 -27.52 -12.13 -1.50
N ILE A 157 -26.67 -12.40 -0.51
CA ILE A 157 -26.90 -12.13 0.91
C ILE A 157 -25.92 -11.04 1.34
N LEU A 158 -26.43 -10.01 2.01
CA LEU A 158 -25.62 -8.92 2.53
C LEU A 158 -25.13 -9.23 3.94
N SER A 159 -23.88 -8.87 4.22
CA SER A 159 -23.34 -8.92 5.58
C SER A 159 -23.75 -7.71 6.43
N ASN A 160 -23.36 -7.73 7.70
CA ASN A 160 -23.24 -6.52 8.51
C ASN A 160 -22.30 -5.49 7.85
N LYS A 161 -22.42 -4.23 8.27
CA LYS A 161 -21.53 -3.14 7.85
C LYS A 161 -20.35 -3.00 8.79
N LEU A 162 -19.16 -2.82 8.23
CA LEU A 162 -17.90 -2.63 8.93
C LEU A 162 -17.38 -1.21 8.64
N SER A 163 -17.02 -0.47 9.69
CA SER A 163 -16.39 0.85 9.53
C SER A 163 -14.89 0.68 9.34
N LEU A 164 -14.40 1.04 8.17
CA LEU A 164 -12.99 1.03 7.79
C LEU A 164 -12.44 2.45 7.81
N GLU A 165 -11.46 2.69 8.66
CA GLU A 165 -10.73 3.96 8.70
C GLU A 165 -9.41 3.81 7.95
N ILE A 166 -9.25 4.60 6.89
CA ILE A 166 -8.01 4.73 6.14
C ILE A 166 -7.38 6.05 6.53
N LYS A 167 -6.21 6.00 7.17
CA LYS A 167 -5.46 7.20 7.53
C LYS A 167 -4.81 7.78 6.28
N PRO A 168 -4.57 9.11 6.21
CA PRO A 168 -3.70 9.68 5.19
C PRO A 168 -2.37 8.93 5.19
N ALA A 169 -1.84 8.64 4.00
CA ALA A 169 -0.49 8.10 3.88
C ALA A 169 0.45 8.96 4.75
N PRO A 170 1.42 8.38 5.47
CA PRO A 170 2.30 9.13 6.35
C PRO A 170 2.97 10.30 5.63
N SER A 171 3.22 10.18 4.31
CA SER A 171 3.68 11.28 3.42
C SER A 171 2.67 12.43 3.31
N ALA A 172 1.38 12.17 3.14
CA ALA A 172 0.33 13.20 3.07
C ALA A 172 0.04 13.85 4.44
N ALA A 173 0.23 13.12 5.54
CA ALA A 173 0.17 13.68 6.89
C ALA A 173 1.46 14.45 7.28
N ALA A 174 2.63 14.00 6.84
CA ALA A 174 3.92 14.68 7.00
C ALA A 174 4.06 15.91 6.09
N LEU A 175 3.37 15.93 4.94
CA LEU A 175 3.20 17.12 4.10
C LEU A 175 2.45 18.26 4.82
N GLY A 176 1.85 17.99 5.99
CA GLY A 176 1.31 19.02 6.88
C GLY A 176 2.38 19.96 7.46
N SER A 177 3.65 19.57 7.44
CA SER A 177 4.79 20.45 7.69
C SER A 177 5.83 20.26 6.59
N LEU A 178 5.64 20.97 5.48
CA LEU A 178 6.73 21.19 4.53
C LEU A 178 7.96 21.69 5.32
N PRO A 179 9.14 21.08 5.17
CA PRO A 179 10.29 21.46 5.96
C PRO A 179 10.60 22.94 5.69
N VAL A 180 10.63 23.75 6.75
CA VAL A 180 10.82 25.19 6.63
C VAL A 180 12.28 25.51 6.97
N SER A 181 12.91 26.36 6.16
CA SER A 181 14.23 26.90 6.46
C SER A 181 14.18 27.66 7.78
N PRO A 182 14.94 27.27 8.82
CA PRO A 182 14.92 27.95 10.10
C PRO A 182 15.47 29.39 10.01
N LEU A 183 16.21 29.71 8.94
CA LEU A 183 16.79 31.03 8.68
C LEU A 183 15.86 31.96 7.91
N SER A 184 15.11 31.43 6.93
CA SER A 184 14.29 32.25 6.03
C SER A 184 12.79 32.08 6.20
N GLY A 185 12.32 31.05 6.89
CA GLY A 185 10.89 30.75 7.01
C GLY A 185 10.26 30.23 5.72
N GLU A 186 11.05 30.01 4.67
CA GLU A 186 10.58 29.49 3.39
C GLU A 186 10.51 27.96 3.40
N ILE A 187 9.56 27.42 2.64
CA ILE A 187 9.45 25.99 2.37
C ILE A 187 10.70 25.53 1.61
N LEU A 188 11.41 24.55 2.17
CA LEU A 188 12.55 23.90 1.55
C LEU A 188 12.07 23.02 0.40
N GLN A 189 12.52 23.34 -0.80
CA GLN A 189 12.29 22.56 -2.02
C GLN A 189 13.61 22.40 -2.76
N ALA A 190 13.84 21.18 -3.25
CA ALA A 190 15.02 20.88 -4.05
C ALA A 190 14.93 21.63 -5.38
N LYS A 191 15.95 22.44 -5.65
CA LYS A 191 16.10 23.18 -6.90
C LYS A 191 17.01 22.41 -7.87
N PRO A 192 16.79 22.53 -9.20
CA PRO A 192 17.63 21.90 -10.22
C PRO A 192 18.97 22.65 -10.34
N ILE A 193 19.87 22.42 -9.38
CA ILE A 193 21.22 23.00 -9.36
C ILE A 193 22.26 21.94 -9.76
N PRO A 194 23.41 22.35 -10.33
CA PRO A 194 24.49 21.43 -10.71
C PRO A 194 25.04 20.55 -9.56
N PRO A 195 25.64 19.38 -9.85
CA PRO A 195 26.11 18.44 -8.82
C PRO A 195 27.13 19.02 -7.82
N ASP A 196 28.06 19.85 -8.28
CA ASP A 196 29.04 20.55 -7.45
C ASP A 196 28.37 21.54 -6.48
N GLN A 197 27.33 22.23 -6.95
CA GLN A 197 26.53 23.13 -6.11
C GLN A 197 25.69 22.36 -5.09
N VAL A 198 25.17 21.18 -5.46
CA VAL A 198 24.51 20.28 -4.50
C VAL A 198 25.44 19.91 -3.35
N ILE A 199 26.68 19.48 -3.66
CA ILE A 199 27.65 19.12 -2.61
C ILE A 199 28.04 20.32 -1.77
N SER A 200 28.28 21.48 -2.39
CA SER A 200 28.56 22.72 -1.66
C SER A 200 27.42 23.09 -0.71
N TYR A 201 26.18 22.97 -1.17
CA TYR A 201 24.98 23.23 -0.37
C TYR A 201 24.88 22.27 0.82
N LEU A 202 25.06 20.98 0.57
CA LEU A 202 25.01 19.92 1.57
C LEU A 202 26.08 20.11 2.66
N LEU A 203 27.33 20.35 2.28
CA LEU A 203 28.43 20.57 3.23
C LEU A 203 28.25 21.86 4.03
N THR A 204 27.79 22.93 3.38
CA THR A 204 27.46 24.19 4.09
C THR A 204 26.31 23.99 5.07
N ALA A 205 25.30 23.19 4.71
CA ALA A 205 24.20 22.86 5.61
C ALA A 205 24.71 22.08 6.84
N ARG A 206 25.64 21.12 6.65
CA ARG A 206 26.30 20.40 7.75
C ARG A 206 27.10 21.32 8.66
N GLN A 207 27.92 22.22 8.11
CA GLN A 207 28.67 23.23 8.87
C GLN A 207 27.76 24.09 9.76
N LYS A 208 26.53 24.35 9.32
CA LYS A 208 25.52 25.11 10.07
C LYS A 208 24.58 24.23 10.90
N SER A 209 24.82 22.92 10.97
CA SER A 209 23.96 21.93 11.65
C SER A 209 22.50 21.93 11.16
N LEU A 210 22.27 22.27 9.89
CA LEU A 210 20.94 22.34 9.26
C LEU A 210 20.58 21.00 8.61
N TRP A 211 20.08 20.06 9.42
CA TRP A 211 19.77 18.70 8.99
C TRP A 211 18.70 18.62 7.89
N GLU A 212 17.64 19.40 7.96
CA GLU A 212 16.58 19.39 6.93
C GLU A 212 17.11 19.83 5.55
N GLN A 213 18.03 20.81 5.52
CA GLN A 213 18.68 21.23 4.28
C GLN A 213 19.66 20.17 3.77
N PHE A 214 20.37 19.49 4.68
CA PHE A 214 21.24 18.38 4.32
C PHE A 214 20.45 17.23 3.68
N PHE A 215 19.32 16.83 4.27
CA PHE A 215 18.50 15.72 3.75
C PHE A 215 17.84 16.04 2.40
N LEU A 216 17.66 17.32 2.05
CA LEU A 216 16.98 17.75 0.83
C LEU A 216 17.58 17.16 -0.45
N TYR A 217 18.90 16.94 -0.47
CA TYR A 217 19.63 16.43 -1.62
C TYR A 217 20.22 15.02 -1.38
N MET A 218 19.65 14.25 -0.45
CA MET A 218 20.07 12.89 -0.13
C MET A 218 19.02 11.87 -0.60
N ASP A 219 19.44 10.86 -1.35
CA ASP A 219 18.66 9.67 -1.65
C ASP A 219 18.79 8.68 -0.48
N LEU A 220 18.00 8.93 0.58
CA LEU A 220 18.09 8.19 1.84
C LEU A 220 17.78 6.70 1.69
N GLU A 221 16.91 6.32 0.76
CA GLU A 221 16.60 4.91 0.51
C GLU A 221 17.83 4.16 -0.02
N LYS A 222 18.56 4.77 -0.97
CA LYS A 222 19.82 4.20 -1.46
C LYS A 222 20.91 4.22 -0.40
N MET A 223 20.97 5.26 0.43
CA MET A 223 21.91 5.34 1.55
C MET A 223 21.68 4.20 2.57
N ILE A 224 20.44 3.94 2.96
CA ILE A 224 20.07 2.79 3.82
C ILE A 224 20.49 1.47 3.17
N SER A 225 20.34 1.38 1.85
CA SER A 225 20.61 0.17 1.08
C SER A 225 22.10 -0.16 0.93
N ARG A 226 23.01 0.75 1.32
CA ARG A 226 24.46 0.51 1.32
C ARG A 226 24.88 -0.57 2.31
N ASP A 227 24.23 -0.62 3.47
CA ASP A 227 24.48 -1.67 4.45
C ASP A 227 23.67 -2.93 4.10
N PRO A 228 24.30 -4.11 3.93
CA PRO A 228 23.60 -5.33 3.53
C PRO A 228 22.52 -5.81 4.52
N SER A 229 22.64 -5.48 5.81
CA SER A 229 21.64 -5.88 6.81
C SER A 229 20.40 -4.99 6.73
N ARG A 230 20.59 -3.66 6.64
CA ARG A 230 19.53 -2.67 6.48
C ARG A 230 18.83 -2.80 5.13
N ASN A 231 19.57 -3.06 4.06
CA ASN A 231 19.02 -3.30 2.72
C ASN A 231 18.04 -4.49 2.69
N ARG A 232 18.41 -5.62 3.33
CA ARG A 232 17.53 -6.79 3.43
C ARG A 232 16.24 -6.47 4.16
N ARG A 233 16.33 -5.74 5.28
CA ARG A 233 15.16 -5.29 6.04
C ARG A 233 14.30 -4.34 5.22
N PHE A 234 14.90 -3.30 4.65
CA PHE A 234 14.23 -2.29 3.83
C PHE A 234 13.43 -2.91 2.67
N LYS A 235 14.00 -3.90 1.98
CA LYS A 235 13.30 -4.62 0.90
C LYS A 235 12.13 -5.49 1.37
N ALA A 236 12.20 -6.03 2.59
CA ALA A 236 11.16 -6.85 3.17
C ALA A 236 10.02 -6.01 3.82
N GLU A 237 10.28 -4.74 4.12
CA GLU A 237 9.30 -3.84 4.72
C GLU A 237 8.24 -3.34 3.72
N SER A 238 7.07 -3.02 4.28
CA SER A 238 6.00 -2.25 3.64
C SER A 238 6.46 -0.82 3.32
N GLU A 239 5.68 -0.06 2.54
CA GLU A 239 6.01 1.34 2.26
C GLU A 239 6.05 2.18 3.54
N ALA A 240 5.09 2.00 4.45
CA ALA A 240 5.10 2.66 5.75
C ALA A 240 6.32 2.26 6.60
N GLY A 241 6.68 0.97 6.61
CA GLY A 241 7.88 0.48 7.29
C GLY A 241 9.17 1.06 6.69
N ARG A 242 9.26 1.18 5.37
CA ARG A 242 10.39 1.85 4.69
C ARG A 242 10.47 3.33 5.04
N MET A 243 9.34 4.02 5.12
CA MET A 243 9.29 5.41 5.57
C MET A 243 9.74 5.56 7.03
N GLU A 244 9.27 4.69 7.92
CA GLU A 244 9.74 4.66 9.31
C GLU A 244 11.24 4.39 9.37
N MET A 245 11.74 3.44 8.56
CA MET A 245 13.17 3.19 8.45
C MET A 245 13.94 4.42 7.94
N VAL A 246 13.39 5.21 7.02
CA VAL A 246 13.98 6.47 6.55
C VAL A 246 14.00 7.51 7.67
N GLU A 247 12.91 7.69 8.42
CA GLU A 247 12.86 8.64 9.53
C GLU A 247 13.78 8.22 10.69
N VAL A 248 13.82 6.93 11.03
CA VAL A 248 14.78 6.38 11.99
C VAL A 248 16.20 6.60 11.49
N TYR A 249 16.47 6.36 10.21
CA TYR A 249 17.79 6.59 9.62
C TYR A 249 18.19 8.07 9.66
N LYS A 250 17.29 9.01 9.35
CA LYS A 250 17.52 10.46 9.51
C LYS A 250 17.88 10.79 10.96
N HIS A 251 17.11 10.27 11.91
CA HIS A 251 17.36 10.50 13.33
C HIS A 251 18.72 9.91 13.76
N GLU A 252 19.03 8.67 13.37
CA GLU A 252 20.30 8.01 13.69
C GLU A 252 21.51 8.74 13.06
N LEU A 253 21.37 9.21 11.82
CA LEU A 253 22.39 10.01 11.14
C LEU A 253 22.56 11.35 11.83
N SER A 254 21.46 11.98 12.27
CA SER A 254 21.47 13.25 13.00
C SER A 254 22.22 13.18 14.34
N GLN A 255 22.26 11.97 14.92
CA GLN A 255 22.92 11.63 16.18
C GLN A 255 24.30 10.97 15.96
N GLU A 256 24.82 10.96 14.72
CA GLU A 256 26.12 10.37 14.35
C GLU A 256 26.27 8.88 14.75
N ARG A 257 25.16 8.14 14.80
CA ARG A 257 25.15 6.72 15.17
C ARG A 257 25.44 5.81 13.98
N VAL A 258 25.12 6.27 12.78
CA VAL A 258 25.29 5.55 11.51
C VAL A 258 26.05 6.42 10.51
N ASP A 259 26.71 5.78 9.54
CA ASP A 259 27.39 6.44 8.41
C ASP A 259 28.22 7.66 8.84
N LYS A 260 29.06 7.42 9.86
CA LYS A 260 29.72 8.47 10.64
C LYS A 260 30.50 9.45 9.79
N ASP A 261 31.19 8.97 8.76
CA ASP A 261 32.05 9.82 7.93
C ASP A 261 31.27 10.96 7.24
N ILE A 262 30.06 10.71 6.71
CA ILE A 262 29.24 11.77 6.10
C ILE A 262 28.47 12.60 7.13
N ALA A 263 28.31 12.09 8.35
CA ALA A 263 27.66 12.79 9.44
C ALA A 263 28.57 13.85 10.09
N VAL A 264 29.89 13.57 10.15
CA VAL A 264 30.90 14.48 10.72
C VAL A 264 30.93 15.80 9.95
N ILE A 265 31.08 16.90 10.68
CA ILE A 265 31.08 18.25 10.12
C ILE A 265 32.52 18.66 9.75
N PRO A 266 32.84 18.90 8.47
CA PRO A 266 34.14 19.44 8.09
C PRO A 266 34.24 20.94 8.41
N VAL A 267 35.40 21.40 8.87
CA VAL A 267 35.64 22.83 9.10
C VAL A 267 35.87 23.59 7.79
N GLU A 268 36.37 22.91 6.76
CA GLU A 268 36.62 23.45 5.44
C GLU A 268 36.45 22.35 4.40
N PHE A 269 36.06 22.72 3.19
CA PHE A 269 36.02 21.83 2.05
C PHE A 269 36.41 22.54 0.76
N LYS A 270 36.92 21.78 -0.20
CA LYS A 270 37.27 22.26 -1.54
C LYS A 270 36.92 21.22 -2.58
N ILE A 271 36.09 21.59 -3.55
CA ILE A 271 35.79 20.74 -4.71
C ILE A 271 37.04 20.64 -5.60
N GLU A 272 37.53 19.43 -5.81
CA GLU A 272 38.67 19.15 -6.70
C GLU A 272 38.21 18.90 -8.13
N HIS A 273 37.15 18.11 -8.30
CA HIS A 273 36.71 17.66 -9.62
C HIS A 273 35.22 17.32 -9.61
N THR A 274 34.55 17.65 -10.70
CA THR A 274 33.15 17.29 -10.95
C THR A 274 33.05 16.69 -12.34
N GLY A 275 32.62 15.44 -12.43
CA GLY A 275 32.36 14.75 -13.69
C GLY A 275 30.93 14.26 -13.72
N TYR A 276 30.16 14.61 -14.75
CA TYR A 276 28.76 14.19 -14.84
C TYR A 276 28.26 14.01 -16.27
N THR A 277 27.25 13.16 -16.37
CA THR A 277 26.38 12.96 -17.53
C THR A 277 24.99 13.53 -17.22
N ASP A 278 24.00 13.31 -18.07
CA ASP A 278 22.63 13.78 -17.81
C ASP A 278 21.98 13.13 -16.59
N THR A 279 22.44 11.95 -16.17
CA THR A 279 21.77 11.14 -15.13
C THR A 279 22.65 10.75 -13.95
N LYS A 280 23.98 10.81 -14.10
CA LYS A 280 24.93 10.43 -13.04
C LYS A 280 26.06 11.44 -12.93
N ALA A 281 26.49 11.70 -11.71
CA ALA A 281 27.60 12.58 -11.40
C ALA A 281 28.51 11.98 -10.34
N GLU A 282 29.77 12.37 -10.39
CA GLU A 282 30.80 12.12 -9.40
C GLU A 282 31.44 13.46 -9.03
N VAL A 283 31.50 13.77 -7.74
CA VAL A 283 32.10 15.00 -7.22
C VAL A 283 33.16 14.64 -6.18
N LYS A 284 34.41 15.01 -6.47
CA LYS A 284 35.55 14.81 -5.56
C LYS A 284 35.79 16.08 -4.76
N VAL A 285 35.85 15.93 -3.45
CA VAL A 285 36.00 17.04 -2.50
C VAL A 285 37.07 16.69 -1.48
N ILE A 286 38.00 17.60 -1.24
CA ILE A 286 38.86 17.54 -0.05
C ILE A 286 38.10 18.17 1.10
N GLU A 287 37.99 17.45 2.19
CA GLU A 287 37.37 17.91 3.43
C GLU A 287 38.40 17.85 4.56
N TRP A 288 38.41 18.90 5.36
CA TRP A 288 39.27 18.99 6.54
C TRP A 288 38.45 18.97 7.81
N PHE A 289 38.93 18.20 8.79
CA PHE A 289 38.31 18.00 10.09
C PHE A 289 39.28 18.47 11.17
N GLU A 290 38.81 19.33 12.06
CA GLU A 290 39.64 19.89 13.12
C GLU A 290 39.50 19.06 14.39
N TYR A 291 40.63 18.64 14.93
CA TYR A 291 40.76 18.02 16.25
C TYR A 291 41.68 18.88 17.10
N SER A 292 41.68 18.64 18.42
CA SER A 292 42.36 19.52 19.39
C SER A 292 43.83 19.82 19.06
N ASN A 293 44.55 18.89 18.42
CA ASN A 293 46.00 18.98 18.20
C ASN A 293 46.44 18.80 16.74
N PHE A 294 45.52 18.50 15.82
CA PHE A 294 45.86 18.23 14.41
C PHE A 294 44.63 18.42 13.52
N ARG A 295 44.88 18.59 12.22
CA ARG A 295 43.82 18.64 11.21
C ARG A 295 43.85 17.37 10.39
N GLU A 296 42.76 16.62 10.35
CA GLU A 296 42.65 15.46 9.46
C GLU A 296 42.17 15.92 8.09
N LYS A 297 42.79 15.39 7.04
CA LYS A 297 42.44 15.68 5.65
C LYS A 297 41.92 14.41 4.99
N LYS A 298 40.71 14.44 4.45
CA LYS A 298 40.11 13.32 3.73
C LYS A 298 39.67 13.77 2.33
N ARG A 299 39.64 12.84 1.38
CA ARG A 299 38.97 13.02 0.10
C ARG A 299 37.68 12.24 0.10
N PHE A 300 36.58 12.95 -0.12
CA PHE A 300 35.28 12.37 -0.38
C PHE A 300 35.03 12.34 -1.88
N THR A 301 34.54 11.21 -2.37
CA THR A 301 33.99 11.07 -3.72
C THR A 301 32.50 10.81 -3.58
N TYR A 302 31.68 11.82 -3.85
CA TYR A 302 30.22 11.73 -3.80
C TYR A 302 29.66 11.28 -5.14
N PHE A 303 28.73 10.33 -5.10
CA PHE A 303 28.00 9.89 -6.29
C PHE A 303 26.57 10.40 -6.23
N LEU A 304 26.16 11.08 -7.31
CA LEU A 304 24.83 11.66 -7.44
C LEU A 304 24.10 11.07 -8.63
N ALA A 305 22.78 10.99 -8.51
CA ALA A 305 21.88 10.64 -9.60
C ALA A 305 20.91 11.80 -9.85
N SER A 306 20.59 12.05 -11.11
CA SER A 306 19.58 13.04 -11.50
C SER A 306 18.24 12.37 -11.77
N LYS A 307 17.19 12.93 -11.21
CA LYS A 307 15.80 12.62 -11.57
C LYS A 307 15.06 13.94 -11.78
N ASP A 308 14.48 14.12 -12.96
CA ASP A 308 13.75 15.34 -13.33
C ASP A 308 14.58 16.64 -13.15
N GLY A 309 15.90 16.56 -13.36
CA GLY A 309 16.84 17.67 -13.22
C GLY A 309 17.29 17.96 -11.78
N ILE A 310 16.82 17.18 -10.80
CA ILE A 310 17.24 17.28 -9.40
C ILE A 310 18.29 16.22 -9.11
N TRP A 311 19.46 16.68 -8.66
CA TRP A 311 20.59 15.83 -8.30
C TRP A 311 20.54 15.44 -6.82
N THR A 312 20.61 14.14 -6.52
CA THR A 312 20.65 13.64 -5.15
C THR A 312 21.82 12.70 -4.94
N VAL A 313 22.52 12.86 -3.81
CA VAL A 313 23.61 11.98 -3.37
C VAL A 313 23.04 10.63 -2.95
N TYR A 314 23.57 9.55 -3.51
CA TYR A 314 23.14 8.19 -3.17
C TYR A 314 24.25 7.30 -2.62
N ASP A 315 25.51 7.69 -2.82
CA ASP A 315 26.68 6.94 -2.39
C ASP A 315 27.86 7.90 -2.20
N TYR A 316 28.87 7.47 -1.46
CA TYR A 316 30.12 8.20 -1.22
C TYR A 316 31.26 7.24 -0.86
N ILE A 317 32.49 7.59 -1.25
CA ILE A 317 33.72 6.91 -0.84
C ILE A 317 34.63 7.90 -0.12
N VAL A 318 35.36 7.44 0.88
CA VAL A 318 36.26 8.24 1.69
C VAL A 318 37.68 7.68 1.61
N GLU A 319 38.64 8.55 1.26
CA GLU A 319 40.07 8.26 1.29
C GLU A 319 40.74 9.15 2.35
N ASN A 320 41.50 8.55 3.27
CA ASN A 320 42.28 9.33 4.25
C ASN A 320 43.57 9.84 3.58
N LEU A 321 43.76 11.16 3.54
CA LEU A 321 44.94 11.81 2.95
C LEU A 321 46.02 12.16 3.99
N GLY A 322 45.76 11.89 5.27
CA GLY A 322 46.69 12.11 6.38
C GLY A 322 46.27 13.26 7.31
N THR A 323 47.22 13.69 8.12
CA THR A 323 47.04 14.76 9.12
C THR A 323 48.03 15.90 8.85
N GLU A 324 47.57 17.14 9.01
CA GLU A 324 48.34 18.38 8.91
C GLU A 324 48.52 19.02 10.29
#